data_AF-A0A8H8CQS1-F1
#
_entry.id   AF-A0A8H8CQS1-F1
#
_cell.length_a   1.000
_cell.length_b   1.000
_cell.length_c   1.000
_cell.angle_alpha   90.00
_cell.angle_beta   90.00
_cell.angle_gamma   90.00
#
_symmetry.space_group_name_H-M   'P 1'
#
loop_
_entity.id
_entity.type
_entity.pdbx_description
1 polymer ?
#
loop_
_entity_poly.entity_id
_entity_poly.type
_entity_poly.pdbx_seq_one_letter_code
_entity_poly.pdbx_strand_id
1 'polypeptide(L)'
;MPRFFIRNLFSSLLTNQNKRTNENTPECLNVTEPFDANNAQKIVIPVMGPTGAGKSTLINMVCGDEKVVVGHDIQSCTSVVTPVEIDVNPFLHQFPWLKNRTLLLVDTPGFDDTYLGDMEILTIIADWLKSAYKDHVLGGVLYLYDVTNDRYTGSARKNLDIFRGICGQDAFDIVVLGASKGGRISPELGQQRLKALKDTHWKEFISEGAEIVTIDDTRQSAKNAVAQVLHSFTKKREESKKQAAIKTPAVTRKEQKGILNSEDHITALAIQEELVDKKFIVPETSAGKELRVTLREVLEYEKKYLELAKRDGDEDEETKQELQNALEQIRKLSKQLEQLKVPLGRRLLSILR
;
A
#
# COMPACT_ATOMS: atom_id res chain seq x y z
N MET A 1 -53.54 18.19 44.38
CA MET A 1 -53.64 17.22 45.49
C MET A 1 -53.46 15.81 44.93
N PRO A 2 -52.86 14.85 45.65
CA PRO A 2 -51.46 14.73 46.10
C PRO A 2 -50.74 13.61 45.32
N ARG A 3 -49.43 13.67 45.02
CA ARG A 3 -48.23 13.50 45.87
C ARG A 3 -48.02 12.06 46.44
N PHE A 4 -46.84 11.50 46.10
CA PHE A 4 -45.86 10.83 47.01
C PHE A 4 -46.11 9.38 47.52
N PHE A 5 -45.15 8.46 47.27
CA PHE A 5 -44.31 7.76 48.28
C PHE A 5 -43.52 6.54 47.72
N ILE A 6 -42.17 6.59 47.77
CA ILE A 6 -41.24 5.73 48.56
C ILE A 6 -40.78 4.46 47.79
N ARG A 7 -39.51 4.26 47.40
CA ARG A 7 -38.17 4.26 48.06
C ARG A 7 -37.84 2.93 48.76
N ASN A 8 -36.85 2.23 48.18
CA ASN A 8 -35.86 1.28 48.72
C ASN A 8 -36.17 0.36 49.92
N LEU A 9 -35.82 -0.93 49.77
CA LEU A 9 -35.10 -1.74 50.78
C LEU A 9 -34.51 -2.96 50.05
N PHE A 10 -33.21 -3.04 49.75
CA PHE A 10 -32.08 -3.53 50.56
C PHE A 10 -32.23 -4.93 51.19
N SER A 11 -31.19 -5.74 50.92
CA SER A 11 -30.60 -6.80 51.75
C SER A 11 -31.26 -8.19 51.71
N SER A 12 -30.57 -9.14 51.08
CA SER A 12 -30.05 -10.33 51.76
C SER A 12 -29.48 -11.33 50.74
N LEU A 13 -28.15 -11.50 50.74
CA LEU A 13 -27.44 -12.79 50.66
C LEU A 13 -25.98 -12.56 50.23
N LEU A 14 -25.20 -12.04 51.17
CA LEU A 14 -23.78 -12.37 51.29
C LEU A 14 -23.60 -13.00 52.66
N THR A 15 -23.26 -14.28 52.73
CA THR A 15 -22.32 -14.81 53.75
C THR A 15 -22.01 -16.29 53.54
N ASN A 16 -20.76 -16.56 53.12
CA ASN A 16 -19.82 -17.49 53.77
C ASN A 16 -18.54 -17.49 52.92
N GLN A 17 -17.51 -16.68 53.22
CA GLN A 17 -16.49 -16.84 54.28
C GLN A 17 -15.75 -18.19 54.27
N ASN A 18 -14.55 -18.23 53.68
CA ASN A 18 -13.23 -18.18 54.35
C ASN A 18 -12.15 -18.77 53.43
N LYS A 19 -11.07 -18.07 53.01
CA LYS A 19 -9.89 -17.47 53.69
C LYS A 19 -8.67 -18.42 53.79
N ARG A 20 -7.51 -17.86 53.37
CA ARG A 20 -6.08 -18.15 53.67
C ARG A 20 -5.29 -18.95 52.61
N THR A 21 -4.04 -18.65 52.21
CA THR A 21 -3.06 -17.53 52.37
C THR A 21 -1.80 -17.87 51.54
N ASN A 22 -0.93 -16.87 51.32
CA ASN A 22 0.50 -16.90 50.91
C ASN A 22 0.82 -16.84 49.40
N GLU A 23 1.81 -16.11 48.88
CA GLU A 23 2.64 -14.94 49.30
C GLU A 23 3.56 -14.59 48.09
N ASN A 24 3.81 -13.30 47.87
CA ASN A 24 5.03 -12.66 47.32
C ASN A 24 5.45 -12.65 45.82
N THR A 25 5.67 -11.39 45.36
CA THR A 25 6.58 -10.82 44.31
C THR A 25 5.99 -10.43 42.95
N PRO A 26 6.54 -9.37 42.28
CA PRO A 26 6.62 -7.98 42.73
C PRO A 26 5.86 -7.02 41.81
N GLU A 27 5.55 -5.85 42.37
CA GLU A 27 4.98 -4.66 41.75
C GLU A 27 5.79 -4.18 40.54
N CYS A 28 5.19 -4.23 39.35
CA CYS A 28 5.66 -3.48 38.19
C CYS A 28 4.62 -2.42 37.84
N LEU A 29 5.08 -1.16 37.88
CA LEU A 29 4.35 0.06 37.54
C LEU A 29 3.67 -0.05 36.16
N ASN A 30 2.38 -0.37 36.17
CA ASN A 30 1.53 -0.22 35.01
C ASN A 30 1.19 1.27 34.84
N VAL A 31 1.94 1.97 34.00
CA VAL A 31 1.49 3.22 33.39
C VAL A 31 0.45 2.84 32.32
N THR A 32 -0.79 2.57 32.75
CA THR A 32 -1.93 2.49 31.84
C THR A 32 -2.34 3.92 31.48
N GLU A 33 -1.97 4.39 30.30
CA GLU A 33 -2.63 5.56 29.74
C GLU A 33 -4.10 5.24 29.45
N PRO A 34 -5.05 6.17 29.68
CA PRO A 34 -6.46 5.92 29.43
C PRO A 34 -6.72 5.88 27.92
N PHE A 35 -7.09 4.71 27.43
CA PHE A 35 -7.48 4.45 26.04
C PHE A 35 -8.87 5.07 25.75
N ASP A 36 -8.92 6.07 24.88
CA ASP A 36 -10.17 6.73 24.45
C ASP A 36 -10.98 5.77 23.55
N ALA A 37 -12.08 5.23 24.08
CA ALA A 37 -12.93 4.21 23.46
C ALA A 37 -13.83 4.71 22.30
N ASN A 38 -13.62 5.92 21.77
CA ASN A 38 -14.56 6.60 20.86
C ASN A 38 -13.99 6.98 19.48
N ASN A 39 -12.86 6.41 19.06
CA ASN A 39 -12.42 6.54 17.66
C ASN A 39 -11.82 5.22 17.16
N ALA A 40 -12.63 4.36 16.55
CA ALA A 40 -12.16 3.13 15.90
C ALA A 40 -11.32 3.51 14.67
N GLN A 41 -10.03 3.73 14.89
CA GLN A 41 -9.12 4.16 13.85
C GLN A 41 -8.85 3.01 12.89
N LYS A 42 -9.03 3.28 11.59
CA LYS A 42 -8.75 2.31 10.53
C LYS A 42 -7.29 2.46 10.09
N ILE A 43 -6.55 1.37 10.16
CA ILE A 43 -5.19 1.25 9.64
C ILE A 43 -5.28 0.59 8.27
N VAL A 44 -4.67 1.20 7.26
CA VAL A 44 -4.79 0.72 5.90
C VAL A 44 -3.43 0.41 5.29
N ILE A 45 -3.33 -0.76 4.66
CA ILE A 45 -2.14 -1.19 3.93
C ILE A 45 -2.56 -1.50 2.49
N PRO A 46 -2.25 -0.61 1.53
CA PRO A 46 -2.38 -0.92 0.11
C PRO A 46 -1.42 -2.03 -0.29
N VAL A 47 -1.93 -3.00 -1.06
CA VAL A 47 -1.13 -4.05 -1.69
C VAL A 47 -1.02 -3.72 -3.17
N MET A 48 0.17 -3.32 -3.60
CA MET A 48 0.46 -2.85 -4.96
C MET A 48 1.40 -3.80 -5.70
N GLY A 49 1.54 -3.62 -7.01
CA GLY A 49 2.44 -4.43 -7.85
C GLY A 49 1.83 -4.79 -9.21
N PRO A 50 2.61 -5.37 -10.12
CA PRO A 50 2.16 -5.75 -11.45
C PRO A 50 0.97 -6.72 -11.42
N THR A 51 0.24 -6.79 -12.53
CA THR A 51 -0.74 -7.86 -12.75
C THR A 51 -0.06 -9.23 -12.64
N GLY A 52 -0.73 -10.18 -11.99
CA GLY A 52 -0.19 -11.51 -11.75
C GLY A 52 0.79 -11.64 -10.58
N ALA A 53 1.20 -10.56 -9.90
CA ALA A 53 2.15 -10.62 -8.78
C ALA A 53 1.63 -11.32 -7.50
N GLY A 54 0.35 -11.71 -7.44
CA GLY A 54 -0.24 -12.45 -6.31
C GLY A 54 -0.86 -11.59 -5.21
N LYS A 55 -1.29 -10.35 -5.52
CA LYS A 55 -1.89 -9.40 -4.56
C LYS A 55 -3.15 -9.96 -3.90
N SER A 56 -4.15 -10.33 -4.70
CA SER A 56 -5.40 -10.95 -4.22
C SER A 56 -5.16 -12.27 -3.48
N THR A 57 -4.23 -13.10 -3.99
CA THR A 57 -3.84 -14.36 -3.35
C THR A 57 -3.25 -14.13 -1.96
N LEU A 58 -2.37 -13.14 -1.79
CA LEU A 58 -1.82 -12.77 -0.48
C LEU A 58 -2.91 -12.36 0.49
N ILE A 59 -3.87 -11.53 0.07
CA ILE A 59 -4.97 -11.07 0.93
C ILE A 59 -5.83 -12.25 1.39
N ASN A 60 -6.17 -13.17 0.48
CA ASN A 60 -6.91 -14.39 0.84
C ASN A 60 -6.13 -15.29 1.81
N MET A 61 -4.82 -15.45 1.62
CA MET A 61 -3.97 -16.24 2.53
C MET A 61 -3.95 -15.65 3.96
N VAL A 62 -3.89 -14.32 4.07
CA VAL A 62 -3.97 -13.61 5.36
C VAL A 62 -5.34 -13.86 6.01
N CYS A 63 -6.42 -13.71 5.25
CA CYS A 63 -7.80 -13.90 5.74
C CYS A 63 -8.06 -15.34 6.18
N GLY A 64 -7.53 -16.32 5.44
CA GLY A 64 -7.82 -17.74 5.65
C GLY A 64 -9.03 -18.28 4.92
N ASP A 65 -9.79 -17.40 4.26
CA ASP A 65 -10.94 -17.72 3.41
C ASP A 65 -10.83 -16.87 2.13
N GLU A 66 -11.48 -17.32 1.05
CA GLU A 66 -11.56 -16.58 -0.21
C GLU A 66 -12.48 -15.36 -0.07
N LYS A 67 -11.92 -14.21 0.33
CA LYS A 67 -12.65 -12.94 0.45
C LYS A 67 -12.54 -12.07 -0.80
N VAL A 68 -11.50 -12.28 -1.61
CA VAL A 68 -11.26 -11.60 -2.88
C VAL A 68 -11.26 -12.63 -4.00
N VAL A 69 -11.94 -12.35 -5.11
CA VAL A 69 -11.94 -13.24 -6.27
C VAL A 69 -10.54 -13.28 -6.88
N VAL A 70 -9.92 -14.45 -6.93
CA VAL A 70 -8.63 -14.67 -7.60
C VAL A 70 -8.91 -15.23 -9.00
N GLY A 71 -8.60 -14.47 -10.03
CA GLY A 71 -8.56 -15.00 -11.39
C GLY A 71 -7.38 -15.96 -11.55
N HIS A 72 -7.63 -17.20 -11.94
CA HIS A 72 -6.59 -18.13 -12.39
C HIS A 72 -6.34 -18.04 -13.90
N ASP A 73 -7.24 -17.38 -14.63
CA ASP A 73 -7.03 -16.95 -16.00
C ASP A 73 -6.29 -15.61 -16.01
N ILE A 74 -5.63 -15.27 -17.11
CA ILE A 74 -4.95 -13.97 -17.39
C ILE A 74 -5.91 -12.76 -17.23
N GLN A 75 -7.19 -13.01 -16.94
CA GLN A 75 -8.21 -12.05 -16.61
C GLN A 75 -7.97 -11.43 -15.22
N SER A 76 -7.43 -10.22 -15.20
CA SER A 76 -7.39 -9.39 -13.99
C SER A 76 -8.81 -9.12 -13.49
N CYS A 77 -9.18 -9.74 -12.36
CA CYS A 77 -10.52 -9.66 -11.78
C CYS A 77 -10.77 -8.37 -10.98
N THR A 78 -9.73 -7.60 -10.68
CA THR A 78 -9.82 -6.37 -9.87
C THR A 78 -9.95 -5.14 -10.77
N SER A 79 -11.17 -4.86 -11.23
CA SER A 79 -11.53 -3.57 -11.83
C SER A 79 -11.88 -2.49 -10.79
N VAL A 80 -11.96 -2.88 -9.50
CA VAL A 80 -12.32 -2.01 -8.38
C VAL A 80 -11.38 -2.25 -7.20
N VAL A 81 -10.89 -1.17 -6.59
CA VAL A 81 -10.08 -1.24 -5.37
C VAL A 81 -10.94 -1.76 -4.22
N THR A 82 -10.55 -2.89 -3.64
CA THR A 82 -11.36 -3.61 -2.65
C THR A 82 -10.67 -3.62 -1.29
N PRO A 83 -11.16 -2.84 -0.30
CA PRO A 83 -10.68 -2.94 1.08
C PRO A 83 -11.23 -4.20 1.75
N VAL A 84 -10.34 -4.98 2.35
CA VAL A 84 -10.65 -6.22 3.06
C VAL A 84 -10.24 -6.10 4.51
N GLU A 85 -11.22 -6.28 5.40
CA GLU A 85 -10.97 -6.30 6.84
C GLU A 85 -10.28 -7.60 7.29
N ILE A 86 -9.17 -7.42 8.00
CA ILE A 86 -8.31 -8.49 8.50
C ILE A 86 -8.60 -8.76 9.97
N ASP A 87 -8.72 -10.04 10.33
CA ASP A 87 -8.72 -10.45 11.72
C ASP A 87 -7.36 -10.10 12.36
N VAL A 88 -7.38 -9.15 13.30
CA VAL A 88 -6.19 -8.67 13.99
C VAL A 88 -5.72 -9.61 15.10
N ASN A 89 -6.53 -10.57 15.55
CA ASN A 89 -6.20 -11.45 16.67
C ASN A 89 -4.83 -12.14 16.56
N PRO A 90 -4.41 -12.67 15.39
CA PRO A 90 -3.08 -13.27 15.23
C PRO A 90 -1.92 -12.28 15.42
N PHE A 91 -2.18 -10.98 15.31
CA PHE A 91 -1.18 -9.91 15.36
C PHE A 91 -1.10 -9.24 16.74
N LEU A 92 -2.13 -9.37 17.59
CA LEU A 92 -2.25 -8.61 18.85
C LEU A 92 -1.11 -8.86 19.85
N HIS A 93 -0.50 -10.04 19.85
CA HIS A 93 0.63 -10.32 20.73
C HIS A 93 1.86 -9.46 20.37
N GLN A 94 2.13 -9.30 19.08
CA GLN A 94 3.26 -8.51 18.58
C GLN A 94 2.93 -7.02 18.48
N PHE A 95 1.65 -6.70 18.24
CA PHE A 95 1.17 -5.33 18.03
C PHE A 95 -0.05 -5.04 18.92
N PRO A 96 0.13 -4.89 20.25
CA PRO A 96 -0.99 -4.64 21.18
C PRO A 96 -1.78 -3.37 20.85
N TRP A 97 -1.16 -2.41 20.19
CA TRP A 97 -1.78 -1.15 19.76
C TRP A 97 -2.86 -1.33 18.68
N LEU A 98 -2.95 -2.50 18.03
CA LEU A 98 -4.05 -2.84 17.13
C LEU A 98 -5.36 -3.16 17.86
N LYS A 99 -5.35 -3.32 19.19
CA LYS A 99 -6.56 -3.59 19.97
C LYS A 99 -7.59 -2.47 19.74
N ASN A 100 -8.82 -2.87 19.39
CA ASN A 100 -9.93 -1.97 19.03
C ASN A 100 -9.67 -1.09 17.79
N ARG A 101 -8.75 -1.48 16.91
CA ARG A 101 -8.52 -0.85 15.60
C ARG A 101 -8.90 -1.82 14.49
N THR A 102 -9.30 -1.28 13.35
CA THR A 102 -9.59 -2.07 12.15
C THR A 102 -8.38 -2.06 11.24
N LEU A 103 -7.88 -3.24 10.86
CA LEU A 103 -6.84 -3.38 9.86
C LEU A 103 -7.46 -3.71 8.50
N LEU A 104 -7.17 -2.90 7.49
CA LEU A 104 -7.63 -3.07 6.12
C LEU A 104 -6.45 -3.37 5.20
N LEU A 105 -6.47 -4.51 4.51
CA LEU A 105 -5.66 -4.71 3.31
C LEU A 105 -6.45 -4.29 2.10
N VAL A 106 -5.81 -3.56 1.19
CA VAL A 106 -6.50 -3.00 0.03
C VAL A 106 -5.90 -3.59 -1.21
N ASP A 107 -6.69 -4.42 -1.89
CA ASP A 107 -6.29 -4.97 -3.18
C ASP A 107 -6.41 -3.89 -4.25
N THR A 108 -5.32 -3.64 -4.98
CA THR A 108 -5.30 -2.67 -6.07
C THR A 108 -5.25 -3.37 -7.42
N PRO A 109 -5.84 -2.79 -8.48
CA PRO A 109 -5.55 -3.23 -9.84
C PRO A 109 -4.03 -3.23 -10.10
N GLY A 110 -3.55 -4.17 -10.90
CA GLY A 110 -2.14 -4.22 -11.30
C GLY A 110 -1.87 -3.33 -12.50
N PHE A 111 -0.70 -2.71 -12.55
CA PHE A 111 -0.18 -2.12 -13.79
C PHE A 111 0.12 -3.23 -14.81
N ASP A 112 0.10 -2.92 -16.10
CA ASP A 112 0.10 -3.89 -17.21
C ASP A 112 -1.16 -4.78 -17.25
N ASP A 113 -2.33 -4.19 -16.96
CA ASP A 113 -3.62 -4.88 -17.11
C ASP A 113 -3.98 -5.08 -18.60
N THR A 114 -4.60 -6.23 -18.90
CA THR A 114 -5.04 -6.56 -20.26
C THR A 114 -6.17 -5.63 -20.72
N TYR A 115 -7.04 -5.20 -19.81
CA TYR A 115 -8.28 -4.47 -20.09
C TYR A 115 -8.15 -2.98 -19.78
N LEU A 116 -7.56 -2.64 -18.63
CA LEU A 116 -7.43 -1.25 -18.18
C LEU A 116 -6.11 -0.62 -18.67
N GLY A 117 -6.16 0.67 -18.97
CA GLY A 117 -4.95 1.42 -19.29
C GLY A 117 -4.19 1.84 -18.02
N ASP A 118 -2.86 1.97 -18.08
CA ASP A 118 -2.04 2.38 -16.93
C ASP A 118 -2.48 3.72 -16.33
N MET A 119 -2.96 4.66 -17.15
CA MET A 119 -3.53 5.93 -16.69
C MET A 119 -4.80 5.70 -15.85
N GLU A 120 -5.66 4.80 -16.31
CA GLU A 120 -6.91 4.46 -15.65
C GLU A 120 -6.64 3.74 -14.32
N ILE A 121 -5.70 2.79 -14.31
CA ILE A 121 -5.22 2.12 -13.09
C ILE A 121 -4.65 3.13 -12.10
N LEU A 122 -3.76 4.02 -12.56
CA LEU A 122 -3.20 5.07 -11.70
C LEU A 122 -4.31 5.97 -11.13
N THR A 123 -5.32 6.32 -11.94
CA THR A 123 -6.45 7.15 -11.50
C THR A 123 -7.28 6.44 -10.43
N ILE A 124 -7.58 5.16 -10.64
CA ILE A 124 -8.32 4.34 -9.67
C ILE A 124 -7.58 4.26 -8.33
N ILE A 125 -6.26 3.99 -8.36
CA ILE A 125 -5.42 3.95 -7.16
C ILE A 125 -5.36 5.32 -6.49
N ALA A 126 -5.16 6.38 -7.27
CA ALA A 126 -5.07 7.77 -6.80
C ALA A 126 -6.36 8.23 -6.11
N ASP A 127 -7.52 8.00 -6.72
CA ASP A 127 -8.80 8.39 -6.17
C ASP A 127 -9.11 7.64 -4.88
N TRP A 128 -8.78 6.35 -4.81
CA TRP A 128 -8.94 5.59 -3.59
C TRP A 128 -8.00 6.10 -2.47
N LEU A 129 -6.71 6.29 -2.75
CA LEU A 129 -5.75 6.84 -1.78
C LEU A 129 -6.14 8.24 -1.29
N LYS A 130 -6.62 9.08 -2.20
CA LYS A 130 -7.15 10.42 -1.90
C LYS A 130 -8.35 10.34 -0.97
N SER A 131 -9.28 9.42 -1.20
CA SER A 131 -10.45 9.23 -0.34
C SER A 131 -10.07 8.74 1.05
N ALA A 132 -9.05 7.88 1.15
CA ALA A 132 -8.58 7.35 2.42
C ALA A 132 -7.80 8.37 3.26
N TYR A 133 -7.20 9.40 2.63
CA TYR A 133 -6.20 10.29 3.23
C TYR A 133 -6.62 10.95 4.55
N LYS A 134 -7.89 11.36 4.69
CA LYS A 134 -8.33 12.08 5.91
C LYS A 134 -8.89 11.16 7.00
N ASP A 135 -9.50 10.06 6.59
CA ASP A 135 -10.31 9.21 7.46
C ASP A 135 -9.58 7.94 7.92
N HIS A 136 -8.42 7.66 7.34
CA HIS A 136 -7.65 6.44 7.59
C HIS A 136 -6.19 6.76 7.87
N VAL A 137 -5.57 5.94 8.70
CA VAL A 137 -4.13 5.97 8.91
C VAL A 137 -3.48 5.04 7.90
N LEU A 138 -2.49 5.55 7.18
CA LEU A 138 -1.64 4.73 6.34
C LEU A 138 -0.71 3.89 7.22
N GLY A 139 -0.91 2.58 7.23
CA GLY A 139 -0.06 1.63 7.94
C GLY A 139 1.25 1.33 7.21
N GLY A 140 1.38 1.70 5.95
CA GLY A 140 2.50 1.31 5.08
C GLY A 140 1.98 0.75 3.76
N VAL A 141 2.89 0.35 2.88
CA VAL A 141 2.55 -0.18 1.56
C VAL A 141 3.30 -1.49 1.31
N LEU A 142 2.57 -2.50 0.84
CA LEU A 142 3.16 -3.77 0.42
C LEU A 142 3.23 -3.83 -1.10
N TYR A 143 4.42 -3.76 -1.67
CA TYR A 143 4.62 -3.91 -3.12
C TYR A 143 5.06 -5.33 -3.45
N LEU A 144 4.29 -6.05 -4.24
CA LEU A 144 4.58 -7.42 -4.65
C LEU A 144 5.24 -7.48 -6.02
N TYR A 145 6.23 -8.35 -6.14
CA TYR A 145 6.87 -8.71 -7.40
C TYR A 145 7.00 -10.22 -7.53
N ASP A 146 6.62 -10.75 -8.69
CA ASP A 146 6.73 -12.17 -9.01
C ASP A 146 8.20 -12.54 -9.29
N VAL A 147 8.85 -13.25 -8.36
CA VAL A 147 10.27 -13.65 -8.50
C VAL A 147 10.47 -14.80 -9.51
N THR A 148 9.38 -15.41 -9.99
CA THR A 148 9.45 -16.46 -11.02
C THR A 148 9.69 -15.89 -12.42
N ASN A 149 9.53 -14.59 -12.61
CA ASN A 149 9.92 -13.91 -13.84
C ASN A 149 11.45 -13.98 -14.00
N ASP A 150 11.89 -14.55 -15.12
CA ASP A 150 13.29 -14.75 -15.46
C ASP A 150 13.98 -13.48 -15.95
N ARG A 151 13.19 -12.51 -16.42
CA ARG A 151 13.65 -11.20 -16.89
C ARG A 151 12.91 -10.09 -16.18
N TYR A 152 13.67 -9.12 -15.70
CA TYR A 152 13.10 -7.84 -15.29
C TYR A 152 12.77 -7.04 -16.55
N THR A 153 11.51 -7.11 -16.99
CA THR A 153 11.04 -6.50 -18.24
C THR A 153 11.02 -4.97 -18.16
N GLY A 154 10.95 -4.30 -19.31
CA GLY A 154 10.70 -2.85 -19.36
C GLY A 154 9.39 -2.46 -18.66
N SER A 155 8.39 -3.34 -18.69
CA SER A 155 7.11 -3.14 -18.01
C SER A 155 7.23 -3.25 -16.49
N ALA A 156 8.03 -4.19 -15.97
CA ALA A 156 8.34 -4.29 -14.54
C ALA A 156 9.09 -3.05 -14.02
N ARG A 157 9.99 -2.47 -14.83
CA ARG A 157 10.68 -1.21 -14.52
C ARG A 157 9.69 -0.05 -14.45
N LYS A 158 8.89 0.14 -15.51
CA LYS A 158 7.81 1.13 -15.55
C LYS A 158 6.93 1.08 -14.29
N ASN A 159 6.49 -0.12 -13.91
CA ASN A 159 5.59 -0.29 -12.77
C ASN A 159 6.26 0.12 -11.44
N LEU A 160 7.54 -0.20 -11.27
CA LEU A 160 8.29 0.21 -10.09
C LEU A 160 8.54 1.73 -10.06
N ASP A 161 8.79 2.35 -11.22
CA ASP A 161 8.98 3.80 -11.33
C ASP A 161 7.69 4.56 -11.00
N ILE A 162 6.54 4.10 -11.52
CA ILE A 162 5.23 4.66 -11.16
C ILE A 162 4.96 4.47 -9.65
N PHE A 163 5.25 3.28 -9.11
CA PHE A 163 5.12 3.01 -7.68
C PHE A 163 5.97 3.94 -6.81
N ARG A 164 7.22 4.20 -7.23
CA ARG A 164 8.09 5.21 -6.62
C ARG A 164 7.44 6.59 -6.64
N GLY A 165 6.88 7.00 -7.78
CA GLY A 165 6.17 8.27 -7.91
C GLY A 165 4.90 8.37 -7.06
N ILE A 166 4.22 7.24 -6.80
CA ILE A 166 3.07 7.16 -5.89
C ILE A 166 3.52 7.39 -4.45
N CYS A 167 4.55 6.67 -4.01
CA CYS A 167 4.98 6.68 -2.62
C CYS A 167 5.70 7.98 -2.25
N GLY A 168 6.63 8.44 -3.09
CA GLY A 168 7.62 9.44 -2.71
C GLY A 168 8.69 8.87 -1.78
N GLN A 169 9.90 9.44 -1.83
CA GLN A 169 11.05 8.94 -1.07
C GLN A 169 10.83 8.99 0.45
N ASP A 170 10.11 10.00 0.95
CA ASP A 170 9.84 10.18 2.39
C ASP A 170 8.98 9.05 3.02
N ALA A 171 8.35 8.21 2.19
CA ALA A 171 7.52 7.09 2.63
C ALA A 171 8.21 5.72 2.44
N PHE A 172 9.46 5.66 1.95
CA PHE A 172 10.13 4.37 1.67
C PHE A 172 10.36 3.53 2.94
N ASP A 173 10.50 4.15 4.10
CA ASP A 173 10.66 3.46 5.38
C ASP A 173 9.39 2.76 5.91
N ILE A 174 8.24 3.03 5.30
CA ILE A 174 6.99 2.28 5.52
C ILE A 174 6.59 1.40 4.31
N VAL A 175 7.49 1.25 3.33
CA VAL A 175 7.34 0.33 2.21
C VAL A 175 7.95 -1.03 2.57
N VAL A 176 7.21 -2.09 2.26
CA VAL A 176 7.70 -3.47 2.26
C VAL A 176 7.64 -4.02 0.84
N LEU A 177 8.79 -4.49 0.34
CA LEU A 177 8.92 -5.14 -0.97
C LEU A 177 8.80 -6.66 -0.79
N GLY A 178 7.75 -7.26 -1.34
CA GLY A 178 7.46 -8.67 -1.27
C GLY A 178 7.87 -9.42 -2.55
N ALA A 179 8.85 -10.30 -2.45
CA ALA A 179 9.16 -11.27 -3.50
C ALA A 179 8.20 -12.46 -3.39
N SER A 180 7.20 -12.51 -4.27
CA SER A 180 6.12 -13.50 -4.24
C SER A 180 6.42 -14.71 -5.14
N LYS A 181 5.71 -15.81 -4.90
CA LYS A 181 5.76 -17.07 -5.67
C LYS A 181 7.14 -17.75 -5.68
N GLY A 182 7.99 -17.44 -4.70
CA GLY A 182 9.30 -18.11 -4.56
C GLY A 182 9.19 -19.63 -4.42
N GLY A 183 8.07 -20.14 -3.90
CA GLY A 183 7.77 -21.57 -3.80
C GLY A 183 7.61 -22.31 -5.13
N ARG A 184 7.51 -21.61 -6.26
CA ARG A 184 7.35 -22.21 -7.60
C ARG A 184 8.68 -22.46 -8.33
N ILE A 185 9.79 -22.01 -7.75
CA ILE A 185 11.14 -22.17 -8.31
C ILE A 185 12.07 -22.77 -7.25
N SER A 186 13.26 -23.22 -7.67
CA SER A 186 14.22 -23.74 -6.69
C SER A 186 14.66 -22.62 -5.72
N PRO A 187 14.91 -22.94 -4.44
CA PRO A 187 15.37 -21.96 -3.45
C PRO A 187 16.63 -21.21 -3.91
N GLU A 188 17.55 -21.88 -4.59
CA GLU A 188 18.80 -21.29 -5.09
C GLU A 188 18.52 -20.24 -6.18
N LEU A 189 17.63 -20.57 -7.13
CA LEU A 189 17.24 -19.64 -8.19
C LEU A 189 16.47 -18.44 -7.61
N GLY A 190 15.57 -18.70 -6.65
CA GLY A 190 14.84 -17.65 -5.94
C GLY A 190 15.77 -16.70 -5.19
N GLN A 191 16.76 -17.21 -4.47
CA GLN A 191 17.78 -16.40 -3.80
C GLN A 191 18.64 -15.61 -4.79
N GLN A 192 19.05 -16.22 -5.90
CA GLN A 192 19.82 -15.55 -6.94
C GLN A 192 19.04 -14.36 -7.52
N ARG A 193 17.77 -14.56 -7.87
CA ARG A 193 16.90 -13.52 -8.43
C ARG A 193 16.58 -12.43 -7.41
N LEU A 194 16.28 -12.80 -6.17
CA LEU A 194 16.07 -11.85 -5.09
C LEU A 194 17.32 -11.00 -4.85
N LYS A 195 18.51 -11.60 -4.89
CA LYS A 195 19.78 -10.87 -4.80
C LYS A 195 19.93 -9.88 -5.95
N ALA A 196 19.67 -10.31 -7.19
CA ALA A 196 19.71 -9.41 -8.34
C ALA A 196 18.74 -8.22 -8.19
N LEU A 197 17.51 -8.45 -7.71
CA LEU A 197 16.55 -7.38 -7.42
C LEU A 197 17.10 -6.39 -6.39
N LYS A 198 17.65 -6.89 -5.28
CA LYS A 198 18.27 -6.08 -4.21
C LYS A 198 19.42 -5.22 -4.70
N ASP A 199 20.29 -5.79 -5.52
CA ASP A 199 21.51 -5.13 -6.00
C ASP A 199 21.23 -4.12 -7.13
N THR A 200 20.04 -4.19 -7.74
CA THR A 200 19.65 -3.35 -8.88
C THR A 200 18.39 -2.52 -8.59
N HIS A 201 17.21 -3.05 -8.89
CA HIS A 201 15.95 -2.32 -8.94
C HIS A 201 15.46 -1.86 -7.56
N TRP A 202 15.71 -2.64 -6.50
CA TRP A 202 15.25 -2.34 -5.15
C TRP A 202 16.29 -1.58 -4.32
N LYS A 203 17.50 -1.38 -4.86
CA LYS A 203 18.61 -0.78 -4.13
C LYS A 203 18.26 0.57 -3.49
N GLU A 204 17.59 1.44 -4.22
CA GLU A 204 17.20 2.77 -3.73
C GLU A 204 16.17 2.67 -2.59
N PHE A 205 15.14 1.84 -2.75
CA PHE A 205 14.16 1.61 -1.69
C PHE A 205 14.82 1.11 -0.41
N ILE A 206 15.73 0.13 -0.54
CA ILE A 206 16.46 -0.45 0.60
C ILE A 206 17.33 0.61 1.27
N SER A 207 18.05 1.44 0.51
CA SER A 207 18.93 2.47 1.08
C SER A 207 18.17 3.54 1.88
N GLU A 208 16.89 3.75 1.56
CA GLU A 208 16.00 4.70 2.25
C GLU A 208 15.08 4.01 3.28
N GLY A 209 15.35 2.74 3.63
CA GLY A 209 14.72 2.06 4.77
C GLY A 209 13.56 1.13 4.43
N ALA A 210 13.27 0.87 3.15
CA ALA A 210 12.29 -0.14 2.78
C ALA A 210 12.76 -1.55 3.18
N GLU A 211 11.83 -2.34 3.71
CA GLU A 211 12.10 -3.71 4.15
C GLU A 211 11.73 -4.72 3.07
N ILE A 212 12.31 -5.92 3.12
CA ILE A 212 12.10 -6.98 2.12
C ILE A 212 11.59 -8.24 2.77
N VAL A 213 10.57 -8.84 2.16
CA VAL A 213 10.04 -10.15 2.56
C VAL A 213 9.98 -11.11 1.38
N THR A 214 10.20 -12.39 1.65
CA THR A 214 9.89 -13.45 0.69
C THR A 214 8.55 -14.06 1.08
N ILE A 215 7.66 -14.22 0.10
CA ILE A 215 6.32 -14.75 0.30
C ILE A 215 6.22 -16.05 -0.50
N ASP A 216 6.02 -17.14 0.23
CA ASP A 216 5.73 -18.46 -0.31
C ASP A 216 4.21 -18.72 -0.34
N ASP A 217 3.81 -19.94 -0.70
CA ASP A 217 2.40 -20.31 -0.80
C ASP A 217 1.77 -20.69 0.56
N THR A 218 2.32 -20.21 1.68
CA THR A 218 1.80 -20.47 3.03
C THR A 218 1.10 -19.25 3.62
N ARG A 219 0.06 -19.52 4.43
CA ARG A 219 -0.61 -18.47 5.23
C ARG A 219 0.32 -17.76 6.20
N GLN A 220 1.34 -18.46 6.70
CA GLN A 220 2.27 -17.88 7.66
C GLN A 220 3.18 -16.85 7.00
N SER A 221 3.70 -17.11 5.80
CA SER A 221 4.53 -16.10 5.09
C SER A 221 3.72 -14.87 4.69
N ALA A 222 2.46 -15.05 4.27
CA ALA A 222 1.55 -13.95 3.98
C ALA A 222 1.28 -13.07 5.23
N LYS A 223 1.02 -13.70 6.39
CA LYS A 223 0.88 -12.98 7.67
C LYS A 223 2.19 -12.30 8.08
N ASN A 224 3.33 -12.93 7.86
CA ASN A 224 4.65 -12.33 8.15
C ASN A 224 4.89 -11.08 7.29
N ALA A 225 4.44 -11.06 6.03
CA ALA A 225 4.53 -9.86 5.20
C ALA A 225 3.72 -8.70 5.77
N VAL A 226 2.49 -8.95 6.25
CA VAL A 226 1.67 -7.94 6.94
C VAL A 226 2.32 -7.50 8.26
N ALA A 227 2.82 -8.46 9.05
CA ALA A 227 3.54 -8.16 10.29
C ALA A 227 4.78 -7.28 10.04
N GLN A 228 5.51 -7.49 8.95
CA GLN A 228 6.65 -6.65 8.59
C GLN A 228 6.21 -5.21 8.33
N VAL A 229 5.11 -4.99 7.61
CA VAL A 229 4.55 -3.64 7.41
C VAL A 229 4.19 -2.99 8.75
N LEU A 230 3.54 -3.74 9.64
CA LEU A 230 3.18 -3.26 10.98
C LEU A 230 4.40 -2.94 11.86
N HIS A 231 5.51 -3.67 11.69
CA HIS A 231 6.79 -3.36 12.33
C HIS A 231 7.36 -2.03 11.83
N SER A 232 7.44 -1.85 10.50
CA SER A 232 7.90 -0.59 9.89
C SER A 232 7.06 0.59 10.37
N PHE A 233 5.73 0.43 10.41
CA PHE A 233 4.81 1.43 10.95
C PHE A 233 5.08 1.77 12.42
N THR A 234 5.27 0.75 13.26
CA THR A 234 5.53 0.93 14.69
C THR A 234 6.85 1.68 14.89
N LYS A 235 7.90 1.29 14.17
CA LYS A 235 9.21 1.93 14.18
C LYS A 235 9.11 3.41 13.80
N LYS A 236 8.44 3.72 12.68
CA LYS A 236 8.23 5.10 12.21
C LYS A 236 7.52 5.96 13.26
N ARG A 237 6.44 5.45 13.87
CA ARG A 237 5.71 6.17 14.94
C ARG A 237 6.59 6.46 16.15
N GLU A 238 7.41 5.50 16.57
CA GLU A 238 8.33 5.70 17.69
C GLU A 238 9.41 6.75 17.39
N GLU A 239 9.97 6.74 16.17
CA GLU A 239 10.95 7.72 15.73
C GLU A 239 10.37 9.13 15.69
N SER A 240 9.16 9.29 15.17
CA SER A 240 8.49 10.59 15.14
C SER A 240 8.14 11.11 16.53
N LYS A 241 7.72 10.24 17.47
CA LYS A 241 7.50 10.62 18.87
C LYS A 241 8.77 11.12 19.54
N LYS A 242 9.91 10.44 19.31
CA LYS A 242 11.21 10.88 19.83
C LYS A 242 11.60 12.26 19.29
N GLN A 243 11.39 12.50 17.99
CA GLN A 243 11.67 13.80 17.37
C GLN A 243 10.75 14.92 17.90
N ALA A 244 9.47 14.64 18.12
CA ALA A 244 8.52 15.60 18.70
C ALA A 244 8.89 15.97 20.15
N ALA A 245 9.24 14.97 20.97
CA ALA A 245 9.65 15.19 22.36
C ALA A 245 10.91 16.07 22.49
N ILE A 246 11.83 16.00 21.53
CA ILE A 246 13.03 16.85 21.49
C ILE A 246 12.69 18.30 21.11
N LYS A 247 11.68 18.52 20.24
CA LYS A 247 11.32 19.84 19.71
C LYS A 247 10.43 20.66 20.65
N THR A 248 9.78 20.06 21.64
CA THR A 248 8.81 20.77 22.50
C THR A 248 8.99 20.46 23.99
N PRO A 249 9.88 21.18 24.71
CA PRO A 249 9.86 21.18 26.15
C PRO A 249 8.76 22.15 26.63
N ALA A 250 7.70 21.60 27.22
CA ALA A 250 6.56 22.29 27.84
C ALA A 250 5.40 22.71 26.90
N VAL A 251 4.42 21.81 26.74
CA VAL A 251 3.11 22.11 26.14
C VAL A 251 2.00 21.56 27.05
N THR A 252 0.89 22.28 27.19
CA THR A 252 -0.18 21.94 28.13
C THR A 252 -1.00 20.70 27.70
N ARG A 253 -1.60 20.03 28.69
CA ARG A 253 -2.35 18.75 28.54
C ARG A 253 -3.50 18.76 27.52
N LYS A 254 -4.04 19.94 27.17
CA LYS A 254 -5.10 20.10 26.15
C LYS A 254 -4.55 20.12 24.73
N GLU A 255 -3.38 20.71 24.52
CA GLU A 255 -2.68 20.73 23.23
C GLU A 255 -2.09 19.35 22.92
N GLN A 256 -1.63 18.60 23.95
CA GLN A 256 -1.22 17.20 23.81
C GLN A 256 -2.31 16.31 23.17
N LYS A 257 -3.60 16.52 23.49
CA LYS A 257 -4.71 15.71 22.94
C LYS A 257 -4.99 16.00 21.46
N GLY A 258 -4.74 17.22 20.99
CA GLY A 258 -4.80 17.59 19.57
C GLY A 258 -3.59 17.06 18.79
N ILE A 259 -2.40 17.10 19.42
CA ILE A 259 -1.13 16.61 18.87
C ILE A 259 -1.18 15.08 18.68
N LEU A 260 -1.65 14.33 19.68
CA LEU A 260 -1.77 12.85 19.61
C LEU A 260 -2.68 12.37 18.46
N ASN A 261 -3.72 13.13 18.09
CA ASN A 261 -4.59 12.80 16.94
C ASN A 261 -3.94 13.17 15.59
N SER A 262 -3.04 14.17 15.57
CA SER A 262 -2.23 14.49 14.37
C SER A 262 -1.00 13.58 14.22
N GLU A 263 -0.53 12.96 15.31
CA GLU A 263 0.62 12.04 15.35
C GLU A 263 0.33 10.65 14.73
N ASP A 264 -0.92 10.34 14.37
CA ASP A 264 -1.22 9.13 13.60
C ASP A 264 -1.32 9.41 12.09
N HIS A 265 -1.24 10.68 11.67
CA HIS A 265 -1.24 11.12 10.26
C HIS A 265 0.18 11.42 9.73
N ILE A 266 1.20 10.83 10.36
CA ILE A 266 2.61 11.21 10.19
C ILE A 266 3.20 10.90 8.80
N THR A 267 2.60 9.99 8.04
CA THR A 267 3.16 9.61 6.73
C THR A 267 2.05 9.46 5.71
N ALA A 268 2.07 10.35 4.73
CA ALA A 268 1.26 10.32 3.53
C ALA A 268 2.11 9.77 2.38
N LEU A 269 1.48 9.11 1.42
CA LEU A 269 2.14 8.90 0.13
C LEU A 269 2.19 10.23 -0.63
N ALA A 270 3.25 10.49 -1.39
CA ALA A 270 3.41 11.73 -2.15
C ALA A 270 2.18 12.03 -3.03
N ILE A 271 1.57 11.01 -3.63
CA ILE A 271 0.37 11.20 -4.44
C ILE A 271 -0.82 11.72 -3.63
N GLN A 272 -0.94 11.37 -2.34
CA GLN A 272 -2.02 11.87 -1.47
C GLN A 272 -1.85 13.36 -1.20
N GLU A 273 -0.63 13.78 -0.82
CA GLU A 273 -0.31 15.20 -0.61
C GLU A 273 -0.48 16.02 -1.89
N GLU A 274 -0.01 15.48 -3.02
CA GLU A 274 -0.11 16.15 -4.32
C GLU A 274 -1.56 16.41 -4.71
N LEU A 275 -2.43 15.40 -4.58
CA LEU A 275 -3.84 15.50 -4.95
C LEU A 275 -4.67 16.30 -3.94
N VAL A 276 -4.39 16.14 -2.64
CA VAL A 276 -5.22 16.73 -1.59
C VAL A 276 -4.71 18.10 -1.16
N ASP A 277 -3.42 18.25 -0.89
CA ASP A 277 -2.87 19.47 -0.30
C ASP A 277 -2.40 20.43 -1.38
N LYS A 278 -1.67 19.92 -2.39
CA LYS A 278 -1.18 20.71 -3.53
C LYS A 278 -2.23 20.89 -4.64
N LYS A 279 -3.36 20.18 -4.57
CA LYS A 279 -4.50 20.25 -5.52
C LYS A 279 -4.16 19.89 -6.97
N PHE A 280 -3.14 19.06 -7.15
CA PHE A 280 -2.77 18.53 -8.46
C PHE A 280 -3.87 17.62 -9.00
N ILE A 281 -4.00 17.55 -10.33
CA ILE A 281 -4.68 16.42 -10.99
C ILE A 281 -3.68 15.28 -11.18
N VAL A 282 -4.16 14.05 -11.41
CA VAL A 282 -3.30 12.87 -11.61
C VAL A 282 -2.15 13.13 -12.61
N PRO A 283 -2.35 13.75 -13.79
CA PRO A 283 -1.26 14.05 -14.72
C PRO A 283 -0.19 15.05 -14.22
N GLU A 284 -0.45 15.80 -13.15
CA GLU A 284 0.47 16.74 -12.51
C GLU A 284 1.28 16.11 -11.37
N THR A 285 0.82 14.97 -10.85
CA THR A 285 1.50 14.19 -9.79
C THR A 285 2.84 13.65 -10.25
N SER A 286 3.72 13.31 -9.31
CA SER A 286 5.00 12.67 -9.60
C SER A 286 4.77 11.33 -10.32
N ALA A 287 3.83 10.51 -9.85
CA ALA A 287 3.42 9.27 -10.52
C ALA A 287 2.90 9.48 -11.96
N GLY A 288 2.06 10.50 -12.17
CA GLY A 288 1.50 10.80 -13.50
C GLY A 288 2.54 11.34 -14.47
N LYS A 289 3.52 12.11 -13.98
CA LYS A 289 4.68 12.55 -14.77
C LYS A 289 5.55 11.35 -15.17
N GLU A 290 5.82 10.44 -14.23
CA GLU A 290 6.61 9.24 -14.48
C GLU A 290 5.94 8.36 -15.54
N LEU A 291 4.66 8.04 -15.35
CA LEU A 291 3.88 7.29 -16.33
C LEU A 291 3.95 7.94 -17.73
N ARG A 292 3.85 9.26 -17.80
CA ARG A 292 3.94 9.98 -19.08
C ARG A 292 5.32 9.89 -19.72
N VAL A 293 6.40 9.89 -18.95
CA VAL A 293 7.76 9.69 -19.46
C VAL A 293 7.87 8.29 -20.03
N THR A 294 7.53 7.27 -19.25
CA THR A 294 7.68 5.88 -19.70
C THR A 294 6.81 5.56 -20.92
N LEU A 295 5.56 6.04 -20.96
CA LEU A 295 4.70 5.82 -22.13
C LEU A 295 5.23 6.50 -23.41
N ARG A 296 5.94 7.63 -23.29
CA ARG A 296 6.59 8.26 -24.46
C ARG A 296 7.77 7.43 -24.95
N GLU A 297 8.61 6.94 -24.04
CA GLU A 297 9.77 6.12 -24.40
C GLU A 297 9.32 4.84 -25.13
N VAL A 298 8.30 4.17 -24.60
CA VAL A 298 7.71 2.98 -25.26
C VAL A 298 7.12 3.37 -26.62
N LEU A 299 6.37 4.46 -26.71
CA LEU A 299 5.79 4.91 -27.99
C LEU A 299 6.85 5.24 -29.04
N GLU A 300 7.96 5.88 -28.64
CA GLU A 300 9.07 6.20 -29.53
C GLU A 300 9.78 4.93 -30.02
N TYR A 301 9.98 3.95 -29.12
CA TYR A 301 10.56 2.66 -29.47
C TYR A 301 9.67 1.92 -30.49
N GLU A 302 8.36 1.82 -30.22
CA GLU A 302 7.40 1.16 -31.13
C GLU A 302 7.34 1.83 -32.50
N LYS A 303 7.34 3.17 -32.56
CA LYS A 303 7.37 3.91 -33.83
C LYS A 303 8.65 3.62 -34.63
N LYS A 304 9.80 3.60 -33.96
CA LYS A 304 11.09 3.33 -34.61
C LYS A 304 11.13 1.89 -35.14
N TYR A 305 10.65 0.92 -34.37
CA TYR A 305 10.56 -0.47 -34.81
C TYR A 305 9.66 -0.60 -36.04
N LEU A 306 8.48 0.04 -36.01
CA LEU A 306 7.55 0.06 -37.14
C LEU A 306 8.16 0.67 -38.42
N GLU A 307 8.96 1.74 -38.29
CA GLU A 307 9.66 2.35 -39.43
C GLU A 307 10.72 1.44 -40.03
N LEU A 308 11.42 0.65 -39.21
CA LEU A 308 12.39 -0.34 -39.67
C LEU A 308 11.69 -1.52 -40.37
N ALA A 309 10.66 -2.09 -39.74
CA ALA A 309 9.89 -3.20 -40.30
C ALA A 309 9.30 -2.87 -41.68
N LYS A 310 8.82 -1.63 -41.88
CA LYS A 310 8.32 -1.16 -43.18
C LYS A 310 9.39 -1.05 -44.27
N ARG A 311 10.66 -0.89 -43.90
CA ARG A 311 11.77 -0.78 -44.86
C ARG A 311 12.27 -2.14 -45.32
N ASP A 312 12.21 -3.14 -44.43
CA ASP A 312 12.70 -4.49 -44.71
C ASP A 312 11.70 -5.34 -45.51
N GLY A 313 10.45 -4.87 -45.66
CA GLY A 313 9.64 -5.10 -46.86
C GLY A 313 9.28 -6.54 -47.21
N ASP A 314 9.24 -7.46 -46.25
CA ASP A 314 8.70 -8.81 -46.47
C ASP A 314 7.15 -8.78 -46.39
N GLU A 315 6.49 -9.27 -47.44
CA GLU A 315 5.03 -9.25 -47.57
C GLU A 315 4.35 -10.52 -47.01
N ASP A 316 5.06 -11.33 -46.23
CA ASP A 316 4.46 -12.51 -45.60
C ASP A 316 3.38 -12.11 -44.58
N GLU A 317 2.45 -13.04 -44.35
CA GLU A 317 1.29 -12.78 -43.48
C GLU A 317 1.69 -12.62 -42.02
N GLU A 318 2.82 -13.19 -41.60
CA GLU A 318 3.35 -13.05 -40.24
C GLU A 318 3.81 -11.61 -39.98
N THR A 319 4.62 -11.05 -40.89
CA THR A 319 5.10 -9.66 -40.82
C THR A 319 3.95 -8.66 -40.89
N LYS A 320 2.93 -8.92 -41.72
CA LYS A 320 1.71 -8.10 -41.77
C LYS A 320 0.95 -8.12 -40.43
N GLN A 321 0.83 -9.28 -39.79
CA GLN A 321 0.17 -9.41 -38.50
C GLN A 321 0.95 -8.68 -37.40
N GLU A 322 2.27 -8.82 -37.37
CA GLU A 322 3.13 -8.09 -36.44
C GLU A 322 3.01 -6.58 -36.61
N LEU A 323 2.98 -6.10 -37.86
CA LEU A 323 2.80 -4.68 -38.17
C LEU A 323 1.44 -4.16 -37.69
N GLN A 324 0.37 -4.94 -37.86
CA GLN A 324 -0.96 -4.60 -37.35
C GLN A 324 -0.98 -4.52 -35.83
N ASN A 325 -0.39 -5.51 -35.14
CA ASN A 325 -0.30 -5.53 -33.68
C ASN A 325 0.47 -4.30 -33.15
N ALA A 326 1.61 -3.96 -33.77
CA ALA A 326 2.40 -2.79 -33.42
C ALA A 326 1.62 -1.47 -33.64
N LEU A 327 0.88 -1.35 -34.75
CA LEU A 327 0.02 -0.19 -35.02
C LEU A 327 -1.09 -0.03 -33.98
N GLU A 328 -1.71 -1.13 -33.55
CA GLU A 328 -2.71 -1.12 -32.49
C GLU A 328 -2.11 -0.68 -31.15
N GLN A 329 -0.93 -1.20 -30.81
CA GLN A 329 -0.21 -0.81 -29.61
C GLN A 329 0.15 0.69 -29.60
N ILE A 330 0.65 1.22 -30.73
CA ILE A 330 0.93 2.66 -30.91
C ILE A 330 -0.33 3.50 -30.69
N ARG A 331 -1.49 3.07 -31.21
CA ARG A 331 -2.77 3.76 -30.99
C ARG A 331 -3.16 3.74 -29.50
N LYS A 332 -3.04 2.59 -28.83
CA LYS A 332 -3.34 2.44 -27.39
C LYS A 332 -2.47 3.37 -26.54
N LEU A 333 -1.15 3.38 -26.78
CA LEU A 333 -0.19 4.24 -26.08
C LEU A 333 -0.47 5.73 -26.34
N SER A 334 -0.76 6.10 -27.58
CA SER A 334 -1.08 7.49 -27.94
C SER A 334 -2.32 7.98 -27.19
N LYS A 335 -3.39 7.17 -27.13
CA LYS A 335 -4.62 7.50 -26.38
C LYS A 335 -4.35 7.71 -24.89
N GLN A 336 -3.52 6.87 -24.26
CA GLN A 336 -3.13 7.05 -22.85
C GLN A 336 -2.34 8.34 -22.62
N LEU A 337 -1.41 8.68 -23.53
CA LEU A 337 -0.65 9.94 -23.45
C LEU A 337 -1.55 11.18 -23.60
N GLU A 338 -2.62 11.09 -24.38
CA GLU A 338 -3.60 12.18 -24.49
C GLU A 338 -4.34 12.41 -23.17
N GLN A 339 -4.67 11.34 -22.43
CA GLN A 339 -5.29 11.43 -21.11
C GLN A 339 -4.33 12.06 -20.06
N LEU A 340 -3.01 11.97 -20.29
CA LEU A 340 -1.98 12.57 -19.42
C LEU A 340 -1.63 14.03 -19.78
N LYS A 341 -2.39 14.67 -20.68
CA LYS A 341 -2.20 16.09 -21.02
C LYS A 341 -2.74 16.98 -19.89
N VAL A 342 -1.84 17.74 -19.25
CA VAL A 342 -2.23 18.81 -18.33
C VAL A 342 -2.91 19.95 -19.11
N PRO A 343 -4.09 20.45 -18.70
CA PRO A 343 -4.78 21.56 -19.36
C PRO A 343 -3.94 22.85 -19.40
N LEU A 344 -4.03 23.62 -20.49
CA LEU A 344 -3.23 24.83 -20.71
C LEU A 344 -3.34 25.86 -19.58
N GLY A 345 -4.56 26.10 -19.07
CA GLY A 345 -4.79 27.06 -17.98
C GLY A 345 -4.02 26.72 -16.71
N ARG A 346 -3.81 25.43 -16.41
CA ARG A 346 -3.01 25.00 -15.26
C ARG A 346 -1.51 25.15 -15.49
N ARG A 347 -1.04 24.92 -16.72
CA ARG A 347 0.39 25.13 -17.08
C ARG A 347 0.81 26.59 -16.92
N LEU A 348 -0.06 27.53 -17.29
CA LEU A 348 0.21 28.96 -17.13
C LEU A 348 0.28 29.36 -15.65
N LEU A 349 -0.60 28.82 -14.80
CA LEU A 349 -0.58 29.07 -13.36
C LEU A 349 0.69 28.52 -12.67
N SER A 350 1.26 27.41 -13.15
CA SER A 350 2.51 26.86 -12.59
C SER A 350 3.77 27.67 -12.93
N ILE A 351 3.74 28.52 -13.96
CA ILE A 351 4.88 29.37 -14.36
C ILE A 351 4.88 30.71 -13.58
N LEU A 352 3.73 31.09 -13.03
CA LEU A 352 3.53 32.34 -12.28
C LEU A 352 3.76 32.19 -10.77
N ARG A 353 4.18 31.01 -10.29
CA ARG A 353 4.33 30.67 -8.88
C ARG A 353 5.79 30.58 -8.43
#